data_AF-A0A0G9KPQ3-F1
#
_entry.id   AF-A0A0G9KPQ3-F1
#
_cell.length_a   1.000
_cell.length_b   1.000
_cell.length_c   1.000
_cell.angle_alpha   90.00
_cell.angle_beta   90.00
_cell.angle_gamma   90.00
#
_symmetry.space_group_name_H-M   'P 1'
#
loop_
_entity.id
_entity.type
_entity.pdbx_description
1 polymer ?
#
loop_
_entity_poly.entity_id
_entity_poly.type
_entity_poly.pdbx_seq_one_letter_code
_entity_poly.pdbx_strand_id
1 'polypeptide(L)'
;MPYSINQAEVLIDNLLAYYDVSTYSDLALKIDTTQANISVWKTRNSINAIKKKCKELGIYNEIFGNAEIKYNLELGKKFYSDEEVKKMRALSGDFDFTEIDKLKEECKKWNIRITDINNEKVLYYFETLFRDCDMNNKLLELEKDIKDLILKYNPKIDKSTQDLFFEFLEKNRTGVKNGNEN
;
A
#
# COMPACT_ATOMS: atom_id res chain seq x y z
N MET A 1 -32.14 -5.19 -10.42
CA MET A 1 -31.66 -3.80 -10.40
C MET A 1 -30.42 -3.77 -9.51
N PRO A 2 -29.20 -3.60 -10.03
CA PRO A 2 -28.03 -3.50 -9.16
C PRO A 2 -28.13 -2.18 -8.38
N TYR A 3 -28.12 -2.24 -7.05
CA TYR A 3 -27.99 -1.08 -6.19
C TYR A 3 -26.64 -0.44 -6.49
N SER A 4 -26.63 0.66 -7.25
CA SER A 4 -25.45 1.50 -7.40
C SER A 4 -25.23 2.21 -6.06
N ILE A 5 -24.20 1.82 -5.32
CA ILE A 5 -23.84 2.46 -4.05
C ILE A 5 -23.42 3.90 -4.35
N ASN A 6 -24.12 4.87 -3.76
CA ASN A 6 -23.73 6.27 -3.82
C ASN A 6 -22.54 6.50 -2.88
N GLN A 7 -21.33 6.42 -3.42
CA GLN A 7 -20.10 6.55 -2.63
C GLN A 7 -19.97 7.93 -1.98
N ALA A 8 -20.49 8.99 -2.59
CA ALA A 8 -20.50 10.33 -1.99
C ALA A 8 -21.37 10.39 -0.74
N GLU A 9 -22.50 9.67 -0.70
CA GLU A 9 -23.35 9.60 0.50
C GLU A 9 -22.58 8.97 1.67
N VAL A 10 -21.91 7.84 1.44
CA VAL A 10 -21.07 7.18 2.46
C VAL A 10 -19.95 8.10 2.96
N LEU A 11 -19.31 8.85 2.06
CA LEU A 11 -18.25 9.78 2.43
C LEU A 11 -18.76 10.99 3.21
N ILE A 12 -19.97 11.47 2.91
CA ILE A 12 -20.63 12.54 3.66
C ILE A 12 -21.02 12.04 5.05
N ASP A 13 -21.50 10.81 5.19
CA ASP A 13 -21.81 10.21 6.50
C ASP A 13 -20.54 10.05 7.36
N ASN A 14 -19.40 9.70 6.75
CA ASN A 14 -18.12 9.68 7.44
C ASN A 14 -17.69 11.08 7.91
N LEU A 15 -17.96 12.12 7.12
CA LEU A 15 -17.69 13.51 7.50
C LEU A 15 -18.59 13.96 8.66
N LEU A 16 -19.87 13.60 8.64
CA LEU A 16 -20.80 13.84 9.75
C LEU A 16 -20.28 13.21 11.05
N ALA A 17 -19.86 11.95 10.98
CA ALA A 17 -19.29 11.22 12.12
C ALA A 17 -17.97 11.84 12.61
N TYR A 18 -17.08 12.25 11.70
CA TYR A 18 -15.80 12.86 12.05
C TYR A 18 -15.96 14.18 12.82
N TYR A 19 -16.93 15.00 12.43
CA TYR A 19 -17.19 16.29 13.09
C TYR A 19 -18.20 16.21 14.25
N ASP A 20 -18.72 15.02 14.55
CA ASP A 20 -19.78 14.78 15.54
C ASP A 20 -21.01 15.68 15.33
N VAL A 21 -21.50 15.71 14.09
CA VAL A 21 -22.68 16.49 13.70
C VAL A 21 -23.69 15.62 12.99
N SER A 22 -24.97 15.92 13.17
CA SER A 22 -26.07 15.11 12.62
C SER A 22 -26.77 15.75 11.42
N THR A 23 -26.41 16.98 11.04
CA THR A 23 -27.06 17.70 9.95
C THR A 23 -26.08 18.21 8.90
N TYR A 24 -26.52 18.28 7.64
CA TYR A 24 -25.71 18.86 6.56
C TYR A 24 -25.47 20.37 6.75
N SER A 25 -26.36 21.06 7.46
CA SER A 25 -26.19 22.48 7.78
C SER A 25 -25.02 22.67 8.75
N ASP A 26 -24.96 21.85 9.82
CA ASP A 26 -23.86 21.90 10.80
C ASP A 26 -22.53 21.46 10.17
N LEU A 27 -22.56 20.41 9.33
CA LEU A 27 -21.37 19.99 8.59
C LEU A 27 -20.87 21.08 7.65
N ALA A 28 -21.76 21.77 6.95
CA ALA A 28 -21.40 22.85 6.04
C ALA A 28 -20.66 23.98 6.76
N LEU A 29 -21.08 24.31 7.99
CA LEU A 29 -20.37 25.27 8.84
C LEU A 29 -18.98 24.76 9.24
N LYS A 30 -18.86 23.49 9.62
CA LYS A 30 -17.57 22.89 10.02
C LYS A 30 -16.55 22.85 8.90
N ILE A 31 -16.99 22.58 7.68
CA ILE A 31 -16.11 22.43 6.52
C ILE A 31 -16.05 23.70 5.66
N ASP A 32 -16.58 24.83 6.12
CA ASP A 32 -16.59 26.09 5.35
C ASP A 32 -17.11 25.89 3.92
N THR A 33 -18.38 25.47 3.83
CA THR A 33 -19.13 25.37 2.57
C THR A 33 -20.61 25.62 2.81
N THR A 34 -21.46 25.35 1.81
CA THR A 34 -22.91 25.46 1.93
C THR A 34 -23.58 24.08 1.95
N GLN A 35 -24.70 23.96 2.66
CA GLN A 35 -25.53 22.74 2.62
C GLN A 35 -25.96 22.37 1.20
N ALA A 36 -26.17 23.38 0.34
CA ALA A 36 -26.46 23.18 -1.08
C ALA A 36 -25.31 22.46 -1.81
N ASN A 37 -24.06 22.85 -1.54
CA ASN A 37 -22.89 22.17 -2.13
C ASN A 37 -22.80 20.71 -1.69
N ILE A 38 -23.01 20.41 -0.39
CA ILE A 38 -23.03 19.03 0.12
C ILE A 38 -24.13 18.21 -0.57
N SER A 39 -25.31 18.80 -0.73
CA SER A 39 -26.44 18.15 -1.41
C SER A 39 -26.15 17.87 -2.89
N VAL A 40 -25.42 18.79 -3.56
CA VAL A 40 -24.95 18.59 -4.94
C VAL A 40 -23.91 17.48 -5.00
N TRP A 41 -22.96 17.41 -4.05
CA TRP A 41 -21.96 16.35 -4.01
C TRP A 41 -22.61 14.98 -3.86
N LYS A 42 -23.60 14.86 -2.97
CA LYS A 42 -24.40 13.63 -2.79
C LYS A 42 -25.13 13.25 -4.07
N THR A 43 -25.94 14.16 -4.61
CA THR A 43 -26.78 13.88 -5.79
C THR A 43 -25.97 13.50 -7.02
N ARG A 44 -24.79 14.14 -7.21
CA ARG A 44 -23.91 13.90 -8.36
C ARG A 44 -22.84 12.85 -8.10
N ASN A 45 -22.86 12.17 -6.95
CA ASN A 45 -21.81 11.25 -6.52
C ASN A 45 -20.39 11.82 -6.69
N SER A 46 -20.19 13.10 -6.30
CA SER A 46 -18.97 13.87 -6.59
C SER A 46 -17.82 13.59 -5.63
N ILE A 47 -17.31 12.37 -5.66
CA ILE A 47 -16.21 11.89 -4.80
C ILE A 47 -15.00 12.83 -4.85
N ASN A 48 -14.63 13.31 -6.04
CA ASN A 48 -13.46 14.18 -6.21
C ASN A 48 -13.62 15.55 -5.54
N ALA A 49 -14.84 16.09 -5.49
CA ALA A 49 -15.10 17.34 -4.80
C ALA A 49 -14.92 17.17 -3.28
N ILE A 50 -15.42 16.07 -2.73
CA ILE A 50 -15.27 15.71 -1.31
C ILE A 50 -13.79 15.48 -0.99
N LYS A 51 -13.07 14.73 -1.81
CA LYS A 51 -11.62 14.50 -1.68
C LYS A 51 -10.84 15.81 -1.65
N LYS A 52 -11.11 16.71 -2.59
CA LYS A 52 -10.44 18.02 -2.65
C LYS A 52 -10.69 18.82 -1.38
N LYS A 53 -11.95 18.87 -0.93
CA LYS A 53 -12.31 19.60 0.29
C LYS A 53 -11.64 19.01 1.54
N CYS A 54 -11.55 17.69 1.64
CA CYS A 54 -10.85 17.03 2.74
C CYS A 54 -9.34 17.30 2.72
N LYS A 55 -8.72 17.47 1.53
CA LYS A 55 -7.32 17.91 1.42
C LYS A 55 -7.12 19.35 1.88
N GLU A 56 -8.02 20.25 1.47
CA GLU A 56 -7.99 21.66 1.90
C GLU A 56 -8.09 21.81 3.42
N LEU A 57 -8.83 20.92 4.07
CA LEU A 57 -9.03 20.91 5.52
C LEU A 57 -7.99 20.08 6.28
N GLY A 58 -7.06 19.42 5.60
CA GLY A 58 -6.06 18.54 6.22
C GLY A 58 -6.61 17.22 6.78
N ILE A 59 -7.87 16.87 6.52
CA ILE A 59 -8.55 15.67 7.05
C ILE A 59 -8.63 14.52 6.04
N TYR A 60 -7.95 14.62 4.90
CA TYR A 60 -8.04 13.64 3.83
C TYR A 60 -7.76 12.22 4.31
N ASN A 61 -6.75 12.05 5.17
CA ASN A 61 -6.34 10.73 5.66
C ASN A 61 -7.32 10.15 6.68
N GLU A 62 -7.97 11.00 7.48
CA GLU A 62 -9.01 10.59 8.44
C GLU A 62 -10.25 10.05 7.72
N ILE A 63 -10.63 10.68 6.61
CA ILE A 63 -11.84 10.33 5.85
C ILE A 63 -11.57 9.25 4.80
N PHE A 64 -10.38 9.24 4.18
CA PHE A 64 -10.05 8.38 3.03
C PHE A 64 -8.86 7.44 3.22
N GLY A 65 -7.99 7.68 4.21
CA GLY A 65 -6.76 6.90 4.42
C GLY A 65 -7.00 5.48 4.95
N ASN A 66 -8.25 5.15 5.29
CA ASN A 66 -8.54 4.03 6.18
C ASN A 66 -9.10 2.75 5.52
N ALA A 67 -9.14 2.64 4.18
CA ALA A 67 -9.62 1.40 3.56
C ALA A 67 -8.66 0.22 3.81
N GLU A 68 -7.36 0.49 3.79
CA GLU A 68 -6.27 -0.49 4.00
C GLU A 68 -5.89 -0.60 5.49
N ILE A 69 -5.98 0.52 6.22
CA ILE A 69 -5.68 0.61 7.65
C ILE A 69 -6.79 -0.03 8.51
N LYS A 70 -8.08 0.05 8.14
CA LYS A 70 -9.17 -0.59 8.89
C LYS A 70 -9.08 -2.13 8.85
N TYR A 71 -8.69 -2.69 7.72
CA TYR A 71 -8.40 -4.13 7.58
C TYR A 71 -7.20 -4.54 8.45
N ASN A 72 -6.13 -3.74 8.46
CA ASN A 72 -4.95 -3.98 9.29
C ASN A 72 -5.17 -3.73 10.79
N LEU A 73 -6.09 -2.83 11.18
CA LEU A 73 -6.46 -2.58 12.58
C LEU A 73 -7.37 -3.67 13.16
N GLU A 74 -8.31 -4.20 12.38
CA GLU A 74 -9.10 -5.37 12.79
C GLU A 74 -8.23 -6.62 12.95
N LEU A 75 -7.20 -6.79 12.11
CA LEU A 75 -6.15 -7.79 12.35
C LEU A 75 -5.29 -7.44 13.56
N GLY A 76 -4.84 -6.19 13.71
CA GLY A 76 -3.97 -5.74 14.79
C GLY A 76 -4.59 -5.91 16.18
N LYS A 77 -5.90 -5.70 16.32
CA LYS A 77 -6.65 -5.96 17.55
C LYS A 77 -6.71 -7.44 17.98
N LYS A 78 -6.38 -8.39 17.09
CA LYS A 78 -6.20 -9.80 17.47
C LYS A 78 -4.85 -10.08 18.14
N PHE A 79 -3.87 -9.19 18.00
CA PHE A 79 -2.48 -9.43 18.41
C PHE A 79 -1.96 -8.43 19.44
N TYR A 80 -2.58 -7.25 19.58
CA TYR A 80 -2.13 -6.19 20.47
C TYR A 80 -3.26 -5.71 21.38
N SER A 81 -2.92 -5.36 22.62
CA SER A 81 -3.83 -4.81 23.62
C SER A 81 -4.27 -3.38 23.29
N ASP A 82 -5.42 -2.96 23.82
CA ASP A 82 -5.96 -1.61 23.59
C ASP A 82 -4.96 -0.50 23.97
N GLU A 83 -4.13 -0.74 24.98
CA GLU A 83 -3.10 0.18 25.45
C GLU A 83 -1.92 0.29 24.48
N GLU A 84 -1.55 -0.80 23.79
CA GLU A 84 -0.54 -0.80 22.73
C GLU A 84 -1.05 -0.07 21.49
N VAL A 85 -2.31 -0.31 21.11
CA VAL A 85 -2.95 0.41 20.01
C VAL A 85 -3.04 1.91 20.33
N LYS A 86 -3.33 2.28 21.58
CA LYS A 86 -3.41 3.68 22.03
C LYS A 86 -2.05 4.36 22.06
N LYS A 87 -0.98 3.65 22.45
CA LYS A 87 0.41 4.14 22.33
C LYS A 87 0.83 4.32 20.87
N MET A 88 0.48 3.39 19.99
CA MET A 88 0.73 3.52 18.55
C MET A 88 -0.02 4.73 17.96
N ARG A 89 -1.25 4.98 18.39
CA ARG A 89 -2.04 6.15 17.98
C ARG A 89 -1.46 7.48 18.48
N ALA A 90 -0.92 7.49 19.70
CA ALA A 90 -0.22 8.65 20.25
C ALA A 90 1.11 8.92 19.54
N LEU A 91 1.77 7.87 19.01
CA LEU A 91 2.98 7.97 18.20
C LEU A 91 2.70 8.35 16.74
N SER A 92 1.46 8.19 16.26
CA SER A 92 1.05 8.50 14.88
C SER A 92 0.44 9.90 14.70
N GLY A 93 0.56 10.79 15.70
CA GLY A 93 0.16 12.18 15.55
C GLY A 93 0.90 12.84 14.38
N ASP A 94 0.14 13.35 13.42
CA ASP A 94 0.59 14.01 12.18
C ASP A 94 1.38 13.15 11.17
N PHE A 95 0.97 11.90 10.94
CA PHE A 95 1.55 11.13 9.82
C PHE A 95 1.02 11.63 8.46
N ASP A 96 1.76 12.53 7.82
CA ASP A 96 1.46 13.07 6.49
C ASP A 96 1.79 12.05 5.40
N PHE A 97 0.78 11.56 4.68
CA PHE A 97 0.95 10.62 3.57
C PHE A 97 1.75 11.22 2.40
N THR A 98 1.96 12.55 2.35
CA THR A 98 2.92 13.13 1.39
C THR A 98 4.36 12.69 1.69
N GLU A 99 4.69 12.33 2.93
CA GLU A 99 5.99 11.75 3.26
C GLU A 99 6.12 10.33 2.73
N ILE A 100 5.04 9.54 2.65
CA ILE A 100 5.05 8.21 2.01
C ILE A 100 5.31 8.33 0.50
N ASP A 101 4.68 9.30 -0.17
CA ASP A 101 4.89 9.53 -1.60
C ASP A 101 6.29 10.09 -1.90
N LYS A 102 6.81 10.96 -1.02
CA LYS A 102 8.23 11.39 -1.05
C LYS A 102 9.16 10.21 -0.78
N LEU A 103 8.83 9.32 0.16
CA LEU A 103 9.58 8.11 0.44
C LEU A 103 9.62 7.18 -0.78
N LYS A 104 8.52 7.01 -1.51
CA LYS A 104 8.47 6.20 -2.73
C LYS A 104 9.35 6.78 -3.84
N GLU A 105 9.32 8.11 -4.00
CA GLU A 105 10.20 8.83 -4.93
C GLU A 105 11.68 8.75 -4.50
N GLU A 106 11.99 8.82 -3.20
CA GLU A 106 13.34 8.63 -2.67
C GLU A 106 13.80 7.17 -2.77
N CYS A 107 12.91 6.20 -2.53
CA CYS A 107 13.19 4.78 -2.72
C CYS A 107 13.56 4.50 -4.17
N LYS A 108 12.85 5.11 -5.12
CA LYS A 108 13.17 5.07 -6.54
C LYS A 108 14.49 5.78 -6.88
N LYS A 109 14.85 6.85 -6.17
CA LYS A 109 16.11 7.60 -6.33
C LYS A 109 17.34 6.86 -5.79
N TRP A 110 17.19 6.09 -4.71
CA TRP A 110 18.28 5.35 -4.03
C TRP A 110 18.26 3.83 -4.27
N ASN A 111 17.43 3.35 -5.19
CA ASN A 111 17.26 1.93 -5.55
C ASN A 111 16.81 1.02 -4.38
N ILE A 112 15.88 1.53 -3.57
CA ILE A 112 15.16 0.82 -2.52
C ILE A 112 13.89 0.20 -3.15
N ARG A 113 13.59 -1.06 -2.79
CA ARG A 113 12.88 -2.07 -3.62
C ARG A 113 11.47 -1.70 -4.12
N ILE A 114 11.26 -1.99 -5.41
CA ILE A 114 9.97 -2.07 -6.12
C ILE A 114 9.87 -3.52 -6.64
N THR A 115 8.78 -4.22 -6.36
CA THR A 115 8.61 -5.64 -6.74
C THR A 115 7.24 -5.85 -7.40
N ASP A 116 7.19 -6.70 -8.42
CA ASP A 116 5.95 -7.11 -9.09
C ASP A 116 5.24 -8.26 -8.36
N ILE A 117 5.75 -8.67 -7.18
CA ILE A 117 5.13 -9.71 -6.35
C ILE A 117 3.88 -9.13 -5.69
N ASN A 118 2.73 -9.32 -6.33
CA ASN A 118 1.43 -8.86 -5.84
C ASN A 118 0.89 -9.66 -4.64
N ASN A 119 1.47 -10.82 -4.33
CA ASN A 119 1.11 -11.60 -3.15
C ASN A 119 2.00 -11.19 -1.97
N GLU A 120 1.48 -10.29 -1.14
CA GLU A 120 2.20 -9.71 0.01
C GLU A 120 2.73 -10.75 1.00
N LYS A 121 1.98 -11.85 1.23
CA LYS A 121 2.43 -12.91 2.13
C LYS A 121 3.65 -13.63 1.59
N VAL A 122 3.66 -13.92 0.28
CA VAL A 122 4.79 -14.58 -0.38
C VAL A 122 6.00 -13.65 -0.42
N LEU A 123 5.80 -12.37 -0.71
CA LEU A 123 6.85 -11.36 -0.63
C LEU A 123 7.47 -11.32 0.77
N TYR A 124 6.64 -11.22 1.81
CA TYR A 124 7.08 -11.19 3.20
C TYR A 124 7.89 -12.43 3.58
N TYR A 125 7.49 -13.61 3.11
CA TYR A 125 8.26 -14.84 3.34
C TYR A 125 9.64 -14.80 2.67
N PHE A 126 9.74 -14.34 1.43
CA PHE A 126 11.02 -14.22 0.74
C PHE A 126 11.93 -13.17 1.40
N GLU A 127 11.37 -12.06 1.87
CA GLU A 127 12.13 -11.03 2.57
C GLU A 127 12.64 -11.49 3.93
N THR A 128 11.79 -12.19 4.68
CA THR A 128 12.16 -12.79 5.98
C THR A 128 13.24 -13.84 5.78
N LEU A 129 13.06 -14.75 4.83
CA LEU A 129 14.02 -15.79 4.49
C LEU A 129 15.38 -15.19 4.06
N PHE A 130 15.36 -14.18 3.19
CA PHE A 130 16.58 -13.49 2.76
C PHE A 130 17.31 -12.87 3.95
N ARG A 131 16.59 -12.14 4.81
CA ARG A 131 17.15 -11.47 5.98
C ARG A 131 17.78 -12.47 6.94
N ASP A 132 17.09 -13.56 7.26
CA ASP A 132 17.59 -14.57 8.20
C ASP A 132 18.83 -15.27 7.63
N CYS A 133 18.84 -15.60 6.34
CA CYS A 133 20.01 -16.20 5.70
C CYS A 133 21.19 -15.23 5.62
N ASP A 134 20.97 -13.95 5.35
CA ASP A 134 22.02 -12.92 5.35
C ASP A 134 22.65 -12.78 6.74
N MET A 135 21.84 -12.63 7.78
CA MET A 135 22.30 -12.53 9.17
C MET A 135 23.09 -13.76 9.63
N ASN A 136 22.82 -14.92 9.06
CA ASN A 136 23.50 -16.18 9.38
C ASN A 136 24.60 -16.55 8.37
N ASN A 137 24.97 -15.68 7.44
CA ASN A 137 25.96 -15.92 6.37
C ASN A 137 25.64 -17.16 5.49
N LYS A 138 24.35 -17.45 5.29
CA LYS A 138 23.85 -18.60 4.52
C LYS A 138 23.34 -18.22 3.14
N LEU A 139 23.75 -17.08 2.59
CA LEU A 139 23.26 -16.62 1.28
C LEU A 139 23.57 -17.58 0.14
N LEU A 140 24.73 -18.26 0.16
CA LEU A 140 25.09 -19.26 -0.85
C LEU A 140 24.20 -20.52 -0.79
N GLU A 141 23.88 -20.97 0.44
CA GLU A 141 22.94 -22.07 0.64
C GLU A 141 21.54 -21.68 0.18
N LEU A 142 21.08 -20.48 0.55
CA LEU A 142 19.81 -19.93 0.11
C LEU A 142 19.73 -19.81 -1.41
N GLU A 143 20.79 -19.36 -2.08
CA GLU A 143 20.82 -19.25 -3.54
C GLU A 143 20.62 -20.63 -4.19
N LYS A 144 21.30 -21.66 -3.68
CA LYS A 144 21.13 -23.04 -4.15
C LYS A 144 19.70 -23.53 -3.93
N ASP A 145 19.15 -23.32 -2.75
CA ASP A 145 17.79 -23.75 -2.42
C ASP A 145 16.73 -23.06 -3.29
N ILE A 146 16.94 -21.77 -3.60
CA ILE A 146 16.08 -21.01 -4.53
C ILE A 146 16.22 -21.56 -5.95
N LYS A 147 17.44 -21.86 -6.43
CA LYS A 147 17.67 -22.49 -7.74
C LYS A 147 16.91 -23.82 -7.84
N ASP A 148 17.00 -24.67 -6.81
CA ASP A 148 16.28 -25.94 -6.75
C ASP A 148 14.74 -25.73 -6.72
N LEU A 149 14.26 -24.73 -6.00
CA LEU A 149 12.84 -24.37 -5.94
C LEU A 149 12.32 -23.89 -7.31
N ILE A 150 13.10 -23.08 -8.04
CA ILE A 150 12.75 -22.62 -9.39
C ILE A 150 12.59 -23.80 -10.34
N LEU A 151 13.53 -24.76 -10.31
CA LEU A 151 13.45 -25.96 -11.13
C LEU A 151 12.24 -26.83 -10.78
N LYS A 152 11.94 -26.98 -9.48
CA LYS A 152 10.77 -27.73 -9.00
C LYS A 152 9.46 -27.20 -9.56
N TYR A 153 9.31 -25.88 -9.63
CA TYR A 153 8.07 -25.24 -10.11
C TYR A 153 8.08 -24.91 -11.61
N ASN A 154 9.20 -25.11 -12.30
CA ASN A 154 9.32 -24.95 -13.75
C ASN A 154 9.75 -26.26 -14.44
N PRO A 155 8.80 -27.21 -14.66
CA PRO A 155 9.10 -28.54 -15.16
C PRO A 155 9.58 -28.58 -16.61
N LYS A 156 9.60 -27.44 -17.31
CA LYS A 156 10.05 -27.34 -18.71
C LYS A 156 11.58 -27.21 -18.84
N ILE A 157 12.29 -26.95 -17.74
CA ILE A 157 13.74 -26.83 -17.73
C ILE A 157 14.32 -28.22 -17.47
N ASP A 158 14.84 -28.84 -18.52
CA ASP A 158 15.53 -30.13 -18.41
C ASP A 158 16.98 -29.92 -17.97
N LYS A 159 17.62 -31.00 -17.49
CA LYS A 159 18.97 -30.96 -16.92
C LYS A 159 20.04 -30.40 -17.88
N SER A 160 19.87 -30.56 -19.19
CA SER A 160 20.82 -30.07 -20.19
C SER A 160 20.73 -28.55 -20.43
N THR A 161 19.64 -27.91 -19.99
CA THR A 161 19.39 -26.47 -20.22
C THR A 161 19.39 -25.64 -18.93
N GLN A 162 19.60 -26.27 -17.76
CA GLN A 162 19.62 -25.58 -16.45
C GLN A 162 20.71 -24.51 -16.35
N ASP A 163 21.93 -24.84 -16.75
CA ASP A 163 23.07 -23.92 -16.68
C ASP A 163 22.83 -22.68 -17.55
N LEU A 164 22.39 -22.88 -18.80
CA LEU A 164 21.99 -21.82 -19.73
C LEU A 164 20.86 -20.94 -19.18
N PHE A 165 19.87 -21.55 -18.53
CA PHE A 165 18.75 -20.83 -17.93
C PHE A 165 19.20 -19.93 -16.77
N PHE A 166 20.06 -20.43 -15.87
CA PHE A 166 20.56 -19.62 -14.76
C PHE A 166 21.53 -18.54 -15.22
N GLU A 167 22.39 -18.82 -16.21
CA GLU A 167 23.21 -17.79 -16.86
C GLU A 167 22.37 -16.67 -17.48
N PHE A 168 21.25 -17.02 -18.12
CA PHE A 168 20.31 -16.02 -18.65
C PHE A 168 19.71 -15.15 -17.54
N LEU A 169 19.29 -15.74 -16.41
CA LEU A 169 18.76 -14.97 -15.28
C LEU A 169 19.82 -14.03 -14.68
N GLU A 170 21.06 -14.49 -14.54
CA GLU A 170 22.17 -13.70 -14.01
C GLU A 170 22.51 -12.52 -14.92
N LYS A 171 22.53 -12.73 -16.24
CA LYS A 171 22.78 -11.66 -17.25
C LYS A 171 21.71 -10.57 -17.25
N ASN A 172 20.45 -10.90 -16.97
CA ASN A 172 19.35 -9.93 -16.93
C ASN A 172 19.25 -9.17 -15.59
N ARG A 173 20.10 -9.48 -14.60
CA ARG A 173 20.11 -8.81 -13.29
C ARG A 173 20.86 -7.48 -13.30
N THR A 174 21.83 -7.30 -14.20
CA THR A 174 22.56 -6.04 -14.39
C THR A 174 21.97 -5.31 -15.58
N GLY A 175 21.26 -4.21 -15.35
CA GLY A 175 20.75 -3.34 -16.42
C GLY A 175 21.85 -2.61 -17.23
N VAL A 176 22.98 -3.25 -17.53
CA VAL A 176 23.93 -2.76 -18.54
C VAL A 176 23.38 -3.19 -19.89
N LYS A 177 22.72 -2.25 -20.57
CA LYS A 177 22.56 -2.32 -22.03
C LYS A 177 23.95 -2.59 -22.60
N ASN A 178 24.12 -3.70 -23.32
CA ASN A 178 25.28 -3.90 -24.17
C ASN A 178 25.39 -2.69 -25.10
N GLY A 179 26.29 -1.79 -24.76
CA GLY A 179 26.84 -0.83 -25.68
C GLY A 179 27.75 -1.60 -26.63
N ASN A 180 27.41 -1.50 -27.92
CA ASN A 180 28.27 -1.67 -29.08
C ASN A 180 29.17 -2.92 -29.12
N GLU A 181 28.79 -3.87 -29.96
CA GLU A 181 29.76 -4.58 -30.77
C GLU A 181 29.32 -4.54 -32.25
N ASN A 182 30.12 -3.76 -33.00
CA ASN A 182 30.36 -3.70 -34.45
C ASN A 182 29.22 -3.39 -35.42
#